data_AF-A0A5V0NKW7-F1
#
_entry.id   AF-A0A5V0NKW7-F1
#
_cell.length_a   1.000
_cell.length_b   1.000
_cell.length_c   1.000
_cell.angle_alpha   90.00
_cell.angle_beta   90.00
_cell.angle_gamma   90.00
#
_symmetry.space_group_name_H-M   'P 1'
#
loop_
_entity.id
_entity.type
_entity.pdbx_description
1 polymer ?
#
loop_
_entity_poly.entity_id
_entity_poly.type
_entity_poly.pdbx_seq_one_letter_code
_entity_poly.pdbx_strand_id
1 'polypeptide(L)' 'MMTEFKRTQRDYPLSFKIAVVEQVEKGEMTYKQAQQRYGIQGRSTVLVWLRKYGRLDWR' A
#
# COMPACT_ATOMS: atom_id res chain seq x y z
N MET A 1 12.01 14.86 15.36
CA MET A 1 10.89 14.38 16.20
C MET A 1 10.29 13.15 15.54
N MET A 2 10.47 11.96 16.11
CA MET A 2 9.76 10.76 15.65
C MET A 2 8.40 10.78 16.32
N THR A 3 7.38 11.26 15.62
CA THR A 3 6.00 11.12 16.07
C THR A 3 5.66 9.63 16.00
N GLU A 4 5.62 8.98 17.16
CA GLU A 4 5.08 7.64 17.32
C GLU A 4 3.57 7.68 17.02
N PHE A 5 3.23 7.70 15.73
CA PHE A 5 1.87 7.46 15.28
C PHE A 5 1.52 6.03 15.69
N LYS A 6 0.71 5.89 16.76
CA LYS A 6 0.09 4.63 17.14
C LYS A 6 -0.49 4.01 15.88
N ARG A 7 0.08 2.87 15.45
CA ARG A 7 -0.47 2.06 14.37
C ARG A 7 -1.79 1.52 14.89
N THR A 8 -2.89 2.09 14.42
CA THR A 8 -4.19 1.51 14.71
C THR A 8 -4.36 0.30 13.80
N GLN A 9 -4.87 -0.80 14.35
CA GLN A 9 -5.29 -1.91 13.49
C GLN A 9 -6.34 -1.37 12.53
N ARG A 10 -6.01 -1.36 11.25
CA ARG A 10 -6.89 -0.97 10.16
C ARG A 10 -7.01 -2.18 9.26
N ASP A 11 -8.16 -2.83 9.32
CA ASP A 11 -8.50 -3.88 8.38
C ASP A 11 -8.83 -3.25 7.04
N TYR A 12 -7.89 -3.36 6.11
CA TYR A 12 -8.12 -2.98 4.73
C TYR A 12 -8.87 -4.13 4.03
N PRO A 13 -10.06 -3.88 3.45
CA PRO A 13 -10.81 -4.89 2.72
C PRO A 13 -10.03 -5.36 1.49
N LEU A 14 -10.29 -6.59 1.04
CA LEU A 14 -9.56 -7.18 -0.09
C LEU A 14 -9.72 -6.37 -1.38
N SER A 15 -10.92 -5.89 -1.68
CA SER A 15 -11.19 -5.02 -2.84
C SER A 15 -10.33 -3.77 -2.85
N PHE A 16 -10.14 -3.15 -1.68
CA PHE A 16 -9.26 -1.99 -1.53
C PHE A 16 -7.80 -2.35 -1.82
N LYS A 17 -7.31 -3.49 -1.30
CA LYS A 17 -5.93 -3.95 -1.55
C LYS A 17 -5.68 -4.16 -3.04
N ILE A 18 -6.62 -4.81 -3.73
CA ILE A 18 -6.52 -5.07 -5.18
C ILE A 18 -6.56 -3.75 -5.96
N ALA A 19 -7.49 -2.85 -5.66
CA ALA A 19 -7.59 -1.56 -6.33
C ALA A 19 -6.30 -0.73 -6.21
N VAL A 20 -5.67 -0.73 -5.03
CA VAL A 20 -4.37 -0.06 -4.82
C VAL A 20 -3.26 -0.72 -5.63
N VAL A 21 -3.21 -2.06 -5.67
CA VAL A 21 -2.23 -2.79 -6.48
C VAL A 21 -2.40 -2.48 -7.97
N GLU A 22 -3.62 -2.54 -8.49
CA GLU A 22 -3.90 -2.26 -9.91
C GLU A 22 -3.49 -0.84 -10.32
N GLN A 23 -3.77 0.18 -9.51
CA GLN A 23 -3.35 1.56 -9.81
C GLN A 23 -1.83 1.70 -9.85
N VAL A 24 -1.13 1.00 -8.96
CA VAL A 24 0.33 1.01 -8.94
C VAL A 24 0.92 0.24 -10.13
N GLU A 25 0.33 -0.90 -10.49
CA GLU A 25 0.75 -1.69 -11.66
C GLU A 25 0.46 -0.99 -13.00
N LYS A 26 -0.62 -0.22 -13.08
CA LYS A 26 -0.92 0.67 -14.22
C LYS A 26 0.05 1.85 -14.34
N GLY A 27 0.87 2.10 -13.32
CA GLY A 27 1.79 3.24 -13.29
C GLY A 27 1.11 4.58 -12.99
N GLU A 28 -0.15 4.57 -12.55
CA GLU A 28 -0.87 5.80 -12.18
C GLU A 28 -0.29 6.44 -10.91
N MET A 29 0.30 5.62 -10.03
CA MET A 29 1.02 6.10 -8.86
C MET A 29 2.06 5.10 -8.37
N THR A 30 3.08 5.60 -7.68
CA THR A 30 4.04 4.74 -6.98
C THR A 30 3.47 4.23 -5.67
N TYR A 31 4.00 3.11 -5.15
CA TYR A 31 3.58 2.58 -3.84
C TYR A 31 3.75 3.61 -2.68
N LYS A 32 4.72 4.52 -2.77
CA LYS A 32 4.92 5.61 -1.80
C LYS A 32 3.82 6.66 -1.89
N GLN A 33 3.39 7.00 -3.11
CA GLN A 33 2.28 7.92 -3.33
C GLN A 33 0.95 7.29 -2.90
N ALA A 34 0.71 6.02 -3.23
CA ALA A 34 -0.46 5.27 -2.75
C ALA A 34 -0.52 5.29 -1.22
N GLN A 35 0.61 5.07 -0.55
CA GLN A 35 0.67 5.12 0.90
C GLN A 35 0.21 6.47 1.47
N GLN A 36 0.72 7.59 0.93
CA GLN A 36 0.35 8.93 1.38
C GLN A 36 -1.11 9.27 1.02
N ARG A 37 -1.53 8.95 -0.21
CA ARG A 37 -2.86 9.25 -0.73
C ARG A 37 -3.96 8.55 0.06
N TYR A 38 -3.72 7.29 0.42
CA TYR A 38 -4.69 6.47 1.13
C TYR A 38 -4.48 6.46 2.66
N GLY A 39 -3.51 7.20 3.18
CA GLY A 39 -3.24 7.26 4.61
C GLY A 39 -2.80 5.92 5.23
N ILE A 40 -2.09 5.11 4.45
CA ILE A 40 -1.61 3.80 4.89
C ILE A 40 -0.43 4.01 5.83
N GLN A 41 -0.59 3.63 7.09
CA GLN A 41 0.42 3.89 8.13
C GLN A 41 1.71 3.05 7.97
N GLY A 42 1.65 1.91 7.29
CA GLY A 42 2.81 1.03 7.10
C GLY A 42 3.60 1.35 5.84
N ARG A 43 4.88 1.71 6.01
CA ARG A 43 5.82 2.01 4.91
C ARG A 43 5.98 0.91 3.87
N SER A 44 5.76 -0.33 4.28
CA SER A 44 5.88 -1.53 3.46
C SER A 44 4.55 -2.22 3.20
N THR A 45 3.42 -1.71 3.71
CA THR A 45 2.12 -2.36 3.56
C THR A 45 1.70 -2.48 2.10
N VAL A 46 1.87 -1.40 1.33
CA VAL A 46 1.58 -1.41 -0.12
C VAL A 46 2.53 -2.37 -0.85
N LEU A 47 3.81 -2.40 -0.48
CA LEU A 47 4.80 -3.35 -1.03
C LEU A 47 4.46 -4.82 -0.72
N VAL A 48 3.89 -5.10 0.45
CA VAL A 48 3.43 -6.45 0.81
C VAL A 48 2.20 -6.83 -0.03
N TRP A 49 1.29 -5.90 -0.29
CA TRP A 49 0.15 -6.15 -1.17
C TRP A 49 0.59 -6.38 -2.61
N LEU A 50 1.54 -5.58 -3.10
CA LEU A 50 2.13 -5.77 -4.43
C LEU A 50 2.80 -7.14 -4.58
N ARG A 51 3.50 -7.62 -3.55
CA ARG A 51 4.10 -8.97 -3.58
C ARG A 51 3.08 -10.11 -3.48
N LYS A 52 1.95 -9.88 -2.81
CA LYS A 52 0.92 -10.92 -2.60
C LYS A 52 -0.12 -10.99 -3.72
N TYR A 53 -0.46 -9.84 -4.29
CA TYR A 53 -1.56 -9.69 -5.24
C TYR A 53 -1.12 -9.10 -6.58
N GLY A 54 0.08 -8.52 -6.66
CA GLY A 54 0.65 -8.04 -7.93
C GLY A 54 1.23 -9.18 -8.75
N ARG A 55 1.35 -8.93 -10.05
CA ARG A 55 1.90 -9.85 -11.06
C ARG A 55 3.35 -9.52 -11.41
N LEU A 56 3.83 -8.33 -11.05
CA LEU A 56 5.21 -7.92 -11.24
C LEU A 56 6.08 -8.44 -10.08
N ASP A 57 7.29 -8.89 -10.40
CA ASP A 57 8.28 -9.34 -9.41
C ASP A 57 8.88 -8.13 -8.68
N TRP A 58 8.17 -7.65 -7.65
CA TRP A 58 8.62 -6.55 -6.81
C TRP A 58 9.68 -7.05 -5.81
N ARG A 59 10.96 -6.90 -6.16
CA ARG A 59 12.13 -7.29 -5.35
C ARG A 59 12.53 -6.25 -4.30
#